data_AF-J2L850-F1
#
_entry.id   AF-J2L850-F1
#
_cell.length_a   1.000
_cell.length_b   1.000
_cell.length_c   1.000
_cell.angle_alpha   90.00
_cell.angle_beta   90.00
_cell.angle_gamma   90.00
#
_symmetry.space_group_name_H-M   'P 1'
#
loop_
_entity.id
_entity.type
_entity.pdbx_description
1 polymer ?
#
loop_
_entity_poly.entity_id
_entity_poly.type
_entity_poly.pdbx_seq_one_letter_code
_entity_poly.pdbx_strand_id
1 'polypeptide(L)'
;MTALRTKRKPQQQIAASPGINPLSNCLTRQGPNAIACPNETERHDLMSQLTRILSVAAIASIALAGQAFAHAHLKSSAPADKAAVASPGELDLTFTEELNLKFSGVTVTGPDKAEIKLGDAMLEDGDKVLMVPVSDKLAPGSYTVDWHVLSTDGHKTEGNFSFTVKP
;
A
#
# COMPACT_ATOMS: atom_id res chain seq x y z
N MET A 1 -67.22 5.54 -32.27
CA MET A 1 -67.71 4.94 -33.52
C MET A 1 -66.47 4.64 -34.37
N THR A 2 -66.12 3.45 -34.81
CA THR A 2 -66.80 2.16 -34.91
C THR A 2 -65.70 1.12 -35.11
N ALA A 3 -65.84 -0.04 -34.46
CA ALA A 3 -64.99 -1.21 -34.57
C ALA A 3 -64.99 -1.80 -35.99
N LEU A 4 -63.93 -2.51 -36.38
CA LEU A 4 -63.95 -3.64 -37.34
C LEU A 4 -62.62 -4.42 -37.18
N ARG A 5 -62.55 -5.39 -36.26
CA ARG A 5 -62.56 -6.84 -36.53
C ARG A 5 -61.81 -7.26 -37.81
N THR A 6 -60.56 -7.69 -37.64
CA THR A 6 -59.86 -8.52 -38.64
C THR A 6 -59.98 -10.00 -38.24
N LYS A 7 -60.56 -10.80 -39.13
CA LYS A 7 -60.73 -12.26 -39.01
C LYS A 7 -59.38 -13.00 -39.18
N ARG A 8 -59.32 -14.21 -38.61
CA ARG A 8 -58.16 -15.13 -38.54
C ARG A 8 -57.92 -15.97 -39.82
N LYS A 9 -56.70 -16.56 -39.85
CA LYS A 9 -56.20 -17.82 -40.45
C LYS A 9 -55.72 -17.77 -41.92
N PRO A 10 -54.82 -18.68 -42.37
CA PRO A 10 -54.11 -19.76 -41.65
C PRO A 10 -52.58 -19.79 -41.86
N GLN A 11 -51.96 -20.64 -41.04
CA GLN A 11 -50.60 -21.17 -41.14
C GLN A 11 -50.28 -21.73 -42.54
N GLN A 12 -49.07 -21.43 -43.04
CA GLN A 12 -48.41 -22.25 -44.05
C GLN A 12 -46.90 -22.28 -43.74
N GLN A 13 -46.40 -23.46 -43.38
CA GLN A 13 -44.99 -23.79 -43.14
C GLN A 13 -44.17 -23.55 -44.41
N ILE A 14 -42.96 -22.99 -44.27
CA ILE A 14 -41.88 -23.23 -45.22
C ILE A 14 -40.56 -23.40 -44.45
N ALA A 15 -40.06 -24.63 -44.53
CA ALA A 15 -38.70 -25.17 -44.43
C ALA A 15 -37.63 -24.45 -43.58
N ALA A 16 -37.09 -25.22 -42.63
CA ALA A 16 -35.78 -24.98 -42.02
C ALA A 16 -34.68 -24.95 -43.08
N SER A 17 -33.90 -23.87 -43.09
CA SER A 17 -32.62 -23.80 -43.82
C SER A 17 -31.53 -24.43 -42.94
N PRO A 18 -30.69 -25.35 -43.46
CA PRO A 18 -29.68 -26.02 -42.66
C PRO A 18 -28.54 -25.06 -42.29
N GLY A 19 -28.02 -25.26 -41.08
CA GLY A 19 -27.07 -24.39 -40.41
C GLY A 19 -25.81 -24.07 -41.20
N ILE A 20 -25.44 -22.79 -41.18
CA ILE A 20 -24.12 -22.32 -41.57
C ILE A 20 -23.19 -22.63 -40.40
N ASN A 21 -22.56 -23.81 -40.42
CA ASN A 21 -21.41 -24.09 -39.58
C ASN A 21 -20.20 -23.33 -40.13
N PRO A 22 -19.48 -22.52 -39.32
CA PRO A 22 -18.30 -21.79 -39.78
C PRO A 22 -17.04 -22.66 -40.00
N LEU A 23 -17.18 -23.99 -40.08
CA LEU A 23 -16.09 -24.95 -40.24
C LEU A 23 -15.96 -25.49 -41.68
N SER A 24 -16.04 -24.62 -42.68
CA SER A 24 -15.81 -25.05 -44.07
C SER A 24 -14.96 -24.02 -44.80
N ASN A 25 -13.68 -23.97 -44.46
CA ASN A 25 -12.63 -23.62 -45.41
C ASN A 25 -11.24 -23.99 -44.86
N CYS A 26 -10.93 -25.28 -44.91
CA CYS A 26 -9.55 -25.72 -45.05
C CYS A 26 -9.52 -26.62 -46.29
N LEU A 27 -9.55 -25.97 -47.46
CA LEU A 27 -9.39 -26.63 -48.74
C LEU A 27 -8.02 -27.31 -48.76
N THR A 28 -8.05 -28.63 -48.91
CA THR A 28 -6.93 -29.54 -49.09
C THR A 28 -6.06 -29.09 -50.26
N ARG A 29 -4.99 -28.33 -49.99
CA ARG A 29 -3.88 -28.13 -50.92
C ARG A 29 -2.71 -29.00 -50.45
N GLN A 30 -2.76 -30.29 -50.77
CA GLN A 30 -1.63 -31.21 -50.58
C GLN A 30 -0.55 -30.87 -51.60
N GLY A 31 0.40 -30.03 -51.19
CA GLY A 31 1.71 -29.88 -51.82
C GLY A 31 2.79 -30.04 -50.75
N PRO A 32 4.05 -30.35 -51.12
CA PRO A 32 5.13 -30.68 -50.18
C PRO A 32 5.55 -29.54 -49.23
N ASN A 33 4.88 -28.38 -49.28
CA ASN A 33 5.12 -27.19 -48.46
C ASN A 33 3.83 -26.64 -47.82
N ALA A 34 2.87 -27.50 -47.47
CA ALA A 34 1.68 -27.07 -46.73
C ALA A 34 2.03 -26.80 -45.26
N ILE A 35 2.01 -25.54 -44.84
CA ILE A 35 2.11 -25.16 -43.43
C ILE A 35 0.77 -25.50 -42.78
N ALA A 36 0.79 -26.46 -41.84
CA ALA A 36 -0.39 -26.85 -41.08
C ALA A 36 -0.94 -25.64 -40.29
N CYS A 37 -2.23 -25.32 -40.46
CA CYS A 37 -2.90 -24.40 -39.55
C CYS A 37 -3.07 -25.10 -38.19
N PRO A 38 -2.75 -24.43 -37.07
CA PRO A 38 -2.90 -25.05 -35.75
C PRO A 38 -4.36 -25.43 -35.49
N ASN A 39 -4.57 -26.62 -34.96
CA ASN A 39 -5.89 -27.19 -34.64
C ASN A 39 -6.60 -26.33 -33.55
N GLU A 40 -7.93 -26.30 -33.51
CA GLU A 40 -8.68 -25.60 -32.43
C GLU A 40 -8.26 -26.05 -31.02
N THR A 41 -7.82 -27.30 -30.88
CA THR A 41 -7.24 -27.83 -29.64
C THR A 41 -5.94 -27.13 -29.23
N GLU A 42 -5.07 -26.73 -30.18
CA GLU A 42 -3.84 -25.98 -29.91
C GLU A 42 -4.14 -24.53 -29.49
N ARG A 43 -5.20 -23.91 -30.04
CA ARG A 43 -5.62 -22.56 -29.62
C ARG A 43 -6.18 -22.55 -28.19
N HIS A 44 -6.93 -23.58 -27.80
CA HIS A 44 -7.41 -23.74 -26.43
C HIS A 44 -6.27 -24.04 -25.45
N ASP A 45 -5.28 -24.83 -25.84
CA ASP A 45 -4.13 -25.12 -24.99
C ASP A 45 -3.25 -23.86 -24.81
N LEU A 46 -2.97 -23.11 -25.87
CA LEU A 46 -2.25 -21.83 -25.79
C LEU A 46 -2.97 -20.79 -24.92
N MET A 47 -4.30 -20.66 -25.06
CA MET A 47 -5.10 -19.76 -24.21
C MET A 47 -5.14 -20.21 -22.74
N SER A 48 -5.21 -21.53 -22.49
CA SER A 48 -5.16 -22.12 -21.15
C SER A 48 -3.79 -21.90 -20.49
N GLN A 49 -2.69 -22.09 -21.22
CA GLN A 49 -1.33 -21.85 -20.75
C GLN A 49 -1.10 -20.36 -20.44
N LEU A 50 -1.55 -19.45 -21.33
CA LEU A 50 -1.46 -18.00 -21.08
C LEU A 50 -2.25 -17.59 -19.83
N THR A 51 -3.46 -18.13 -19.64
CA THR A 51 -4.28 -17.85 -18.45
C THR A 51 -3.59 -18.35 -17.18
N ARG A 52 -2.98 -19.54 -17.21
CA ARG A 52 -2.20 -20.08 -16.08
C ARG A 52 -0.99 -19.22 -15.77
N ILE A 53 -0.22 -18.80 -16.78
CA ILE A 53 0.95 -17.93 -16.61
C ILE A 53 0.52 -16.59 -16.01
N LEU A 54 -0.54 -15.97 -16.52
CA LEU A 54 -1.09 -14.72 -15.99
C LEU A 54 -1.56 -14.88 -14.54
N SER A 55 -2.22 -16.00 -14.21
CA SER A 55 -2.69 -16.28 -12.85
C SER A 55 -1.52 -16.44 -11.87
N VAL A 56 -0.49 -17.20 -12.25
CA VAL A 56 0.72 -17.39 -11.45
C VAL A 56 1.47 -16.07 -11.29
N ALA A 57 1.60 -15.28 -12.35
CA ALA A 57 2.23 -13.97 -12.30
C ALA A 57 1.47 -12.99 -11.38
N ALA A 58 0.13 -13.00 -11.41
CA ALA A 58 -0.71 -12.19 -10.54
C ALA A 58 -0.56 -12.58 -9.06
N ILE A 59 -0.54 -13.88 -8.75
CA ILE A 59 -0.32 -14.37 -7.37
C ILE A 59 1.09 -14.01 -6.88
N ALA A 60 2.12 -14.17 -7.73
CA ALA A 60 3.49 -13.83 -7.38
C ALA A 60 3.71 -12.33 -7.13
N SER A 61 3.01 -11.47 -7.88
CA SER A 61 3.10 -10.01 -7.69
C SER A 61 2.41 -9.54 -6.40
N ILE A 62 1.34 -10.20 -5.95
CA ILE A 62 0.73 -9.92 -4.64
C ILE A 62 1.67 -10.31 -3.48
N ALA A 63 2.43 -11.40 -3.63
CA ALA A 63 3.37 -11.85 -2.59
C ALA A 63 4.56 -10.90 -2.38
N LEU A 64 4.90 -10.07 -3.37
CA LEU A 64 6.00 -9.09 -3.29
C LEU A 64 5.60 -7.77 -2.61
N ALA A 65 4.32 -7.54 -2.32
CA ALA A 65 3.84 -6.29 -1.74
C ALA A 65 4.09 -6.14 -0.21
N GLY A 66 4.65 -7.15 0.45
CA GLY A 66 4.72 -7.25 1.92
C GLY A 66 5.88 -6.54 2.63
N GLN A 67 6.69 -5.73 1.95
CA GLN A 67 7.95 -5.19 2.51
C GLN A 67 7.94 -3.69 2.84
N ALA A 68 6.78 -3.09 3.14
CA ALA A 68 6.68 -1.65 3.37
C ALA A 68 6.74 -1.20 4.84
N PHE A 69 6.92 -2.11 5.81
CA PHE A 69 6.80 -1.79 7.26
C PHE A 69 8.03 -2.14 8.10
N ALA A 70 9.14 -2.60 7.51
CA ALA A 70 10.30 -3.08 8.26
C ALA A 70 11.21 -1.96 8.81
N HIS A 71 10.75 -0.71 8.90
CA HIS A 71 11.53 0.43 9.38
C HIS A 71 10.71 1.22 10.41
N ALA A 72 11.30 1.57 11.55
CA ALA A 72 10.66 2.47 12.51
C ALA A 72 10.50 3.87 11.92
N HIS A 73 9.26 4.29 11.70
CA HIS A 73 8.92 5.67 11.32
C HIS A 73 8.20 6.36 12.47
N LEU A 74 8.49 7.65 12.67
CA LEU A 74 7.74 8.48 13.61
C LEU A 74 6.29 8.60 13.12
N LYS A 75 5.36 8.04 13.90
CA LYS A 75 3.92 8.04 13.63
C LYS A 75 3.26 9.29 14.19
N SER A 76 3.64 9.67 15.41
CA SER A 76 3.13 10.86 16.09
C SER A 76 4.10 11.31 17.17
N SER A 77 3.98 12.57 17.59
CA SER A 77 4.72 13.10 18.72
C SER A 77 3.81 13.96 19.62
N ALA A 78 4.13 14.02 20.90
CA ALA A 78 3.60 14.97 21.85
C ALA A 78 4.78 15.70 22.51
N PRO A 79 4.96 17.02 22.29
CA PRO A 79 4.20 17.89 21.39
C PRO A 79 4.26 17.47 19.91
N ALA A 80 3.17 17.72 19.18
CA ALA A 80 3.10 17.47 17.74
C ALA A 80 4.00 18.43 16.94
N ASP A 81 4.43 18.03 15.74
CA ASP A 81 5.18 18.91 14.84
C ASP A 81 4.43 20.23 14.61
N LYS A 82 5.16 21.34 14.73
CA LYS A 82 4.71 22.73 14.67
C LYS A 82 3.62 23.10 15.67
N ALA A 83 3.38 22.29 16.69
CA ALA A 83 2.43 22.63 17.73
C ALA A 83 2.95 23.80 18.58
N ALA A 84 2.02 24.62 19.06
CA ALA A 84 2.30 25.68 20.01
C ALA A 84 1.65 25.34 21.36
N VAL A 85 2.46 24.94 22.33
CA VAL A 85 2.05 24.32 23.59
C VAL A 85 2.60 25.10 24.80
N ALA A 86 2.07 24.84 25.99
CA ALA A 86 2.77 25.22 27.22
C ALA A 86 4.06 24.38 27.35
N SER A 87 4.99 24.78 28.23
CA SER A 87 6.20 23.99 28.49
C SER A 87 5.83 22.54 28.81
N PRO A 88 6.20 21.56 27.96
CA PRO A 88 5.94 20.15 28.25
C PRO A 88 6.84 19.67 29.40
N GLY A 89 6.36 18.69 30.15
CA GLY A 89 7.17 17.98 31.15
C GLY A 89 7.94 16.80 30.56
N GLU A 90 7.52 16.32 29.39
CA GLU A 90 8.10 15.18 28.68
C GLU A 90 7.84 15.29 27.17
N LEU A 91 8.59 14.54 26.40
CA LEU A 91 8.38 14.34 24.98
C LEU A 91 8.01 12.87 24.73
N ASP A 92 6.87 12.63 24.11
CA ASP A 92 6.47 11.30 23.67
C ASP A 92 6.59 11.21 22.16
N LEU A 93 7.39 10.26 21.68
CA LEU A 93 7.54 9.98 20.26
C LEU A 93 7.02 8.55 20.00
N THR A 94 5.91 8.45 19.28
CA THR A 94 5.30 7.16 18.91
C THR A 94 5.83 6.71 17.55
N PHE A 95 6.27 5.46 17.46
CA PHE A 95 6.81 4.85 16.26
C PHE A 95 5.89 3.73 15.75
N THR A 96 6.13 3.30 14.51
CA THR A 96 5.43 2.16 13.90
C THR A 96 5.91 0.82 14.46
N GLU A 97 7.20 0.74 14.78
CA GLU A 97 7.90 -0.47 15.21
C GLU A 97 8.44 -0.34 16.64
N GLU A 98 8.74 -1.48 17.25
CA GLU A 98 9.36 -1.58 18.57
C GLU A 98 10.83 -1.12 18.49
N LEU A 99 11.29 -0.46 19.54
CA LEU A 99 12.60 0.18 19.58
C LEU A 99 13.57 -0.54 20.52
N ASN A 100 14.86 -0.39 20.22
CA ASN A 100 15.93 -0.70 21.15
C ASN A 100 16.37 0.59 21.86
N LEU A 101 15.99 0.73 23.13
CA LEU A 101 16.28 1.93 23.93
C LEU A 101 17.78 2.28 24.00
N LYS A 102 18.66 1.27 24.05
CA LYS A 102 20.11 1.48 24.20
C LYS A 102 20.74 2.21 23.00
N PHE A 103 20.08 2.16 21.84
CA PHE A 103 20.56 2.76 20.59
C PHE A 103 19.58 3.81 20.04
N SER A 104 18.66 4.29 20.87
CA SER A 104 17.64 5.27 20.53
C SER A 104 17.75 6.47 21.46
N GLY A 105 17.48 7.66 20.96
CA GLY A 105 17.61 8.89 21.75
C GLY A 105 17.07 10.12 21.06
N VAL A 106 16.98 11.19 21.86
CA VAL A 106 16.44 12.49 21.46
C VAL A 106 17.39 13.58 21.95
N THR A 107 17.61 14.58 21.10
CA THR A 107 18.29 15.82 21.43
C THR A 107 17.32 16.98 21.18
N VAL A 108 17.22 17.90 22.13
CA VAL A 108 16.33 19.06 22.02
C VAL A 108 17.18 20.32 22.02
N THR A 109 17.02 21.14 20.98
CA THR A 109 17.71 22.43 20.85
C THR A 109 16.71 23.57 21.07
N GLY A 110 17.04 24.48 21.99
CA GLY A 110 16.25 25.65 22.33
C GLY A 110 16.43 26.84 21.37
N PRO A 111 15.68 27.94 21.61
CA PRO A 111 15.70 29.14 20.77
C PRO A 111 17.04 29.89 20.79
N ASP A 112 17.83 29.71 21.85
CA ASP A 112 19.19 30.23 22.02
C ASP A 112 20.27 29.36 21.36
N LYS A 113 19.86 28.28 20.67
CA LYS A 113 20.73 27.23 20.10
C LYS A 113 21.47 26.41 21.16
N ALA A 114 21.03 26.46 22.42
CA ALA A 114 21.55 25.59 23.46
C ALA A 114 20.78 24.26 23.49
N GLU A 115 21.48 23.18 23.83
CA GLU A 115 20.86 21.89 24.09
C GLU A 115 20.14 21.92 25.44
N ILE A 116 18.90 21.42 25.45
CA ILE A 116 18.08 21.30 26.64
C ILE A 116 18.44 20.03 27.38
N LYS A 117 18.58 20.13 28.70
CA LYS A 117 18.82 18.97 29.54
C LYS A 117 17.57 18.09 29.62
N LEU A 118 17.74 16.83 29.23
CA LEU A 118 16.71 15.80 29.29
C LEU A 118 17.00 14.82 30.43
N GLY A 119 15.95 14.14 30.89
CA GLY A 119 16.05 13.00 31.80
C GLY A 119 16.35 11.71 31.07
N ASP A 120 16.37 10.61 31.82
CA ASP A 120 16.59 9.27 31.24
C ASP A 120 15.38 8.88 30.39
N ALA A 121 15.65 8.56 29.12
CA ALA A 121 14.62 8.09 28.20
C ALA A 121 14.12 6.69 28.60
N MET A 122 12.84 6.43 28.36
CA MET A 122 12.19 5.15 28.60
C MET A 122 11.29 4.76 27.44
N LEU A 123 10.95 3.47 27.39
CA LEU A 123 10.05 2.93 26.39
C LEU A 123 8.72 2.56 27.03
N GLU A 124 7.64 2.93 26.34
CA GLU A 124 6.25 2.72 26.73
C GLU A 124 5.46 2.09 25.57
N ASP A 125 4.21 1.67 25.84
CA ASP A 125 3.28 1.11 24.84
C ASP A 125 3.89 -0.04 24.01
N GLY A 126 4.44 -1.04 24.70
CA GLY A 126 5.07 -2.20 24.05
C GLY A 126 6.30 -1.81 23.23
N ASP A 127 7.14 -0.95 23.78
CA ASP A 127 8.40 -0.49 23.19
C ASP A 127 8.28 0.38 21.93
N LYS A 128 7.09 0.90 21.64
CA LYS A 128 6.81 1.75 20.46
C LYS A 128 6.78 3.24 20.76
N VAL A 129 6.73 3.62 22.04
CA VAL A 129 6.74 5.01 22.46
C VAL A 129 8.05 5.31 23.17
N LEU A 130 8.84 6.23 22.63
CA LEU A 130 10.02 6.78 23.30
C LEU A 130 9.57 8.00 24.10
N MET A 131 9.52 7.84 25.42
CA MET A 131 9.20 8.90 26.38
C MET A 131 10.50 9.48 26.92
N VAL A 132 10.64 10.80 26.86
CA VAL A 132 11.84 11.52 27.32
C VAL A 132 11.45 12.67 28.25
N PRO A 133 11.73 12.57 29.56
CA PRO A 133 11.44 13.64 30.50
C PRO A 133 12.24 14.91 30.18
N VAL A 134 11.60 16.08 30.31
CA VAL A 134 12.25 17.38 30.18
C VAL A 134 12.60 17.86 31.59
N SER A 135 13.89 18.06 31.88
CA SER A 135 14.34 18.30 33.26
C SER A 135 13.90 19.65 33.83
N ASP A 136 13.84 20.67 32.97
CA ASP A 136 13.60 22.05 33.36
C ASP A 136 12.42 22.67 32.59
N LYS A 137 11.77 23.67 33.19
CA LYS A 137 10.72 24.43 32.51
C LYS A 137 11.29 25.18 31.32
N LEU A 138 10.74 24.95 30.14
CA LEU A 138 11.14 25.59 28.91
C LEU A 138 10.68 27.05 28.86
N ALA A 139 11.58 27.93 28.43
CA ALA A 139 11.26 29.32 28.16
C ALA A 139 10.41 29.44 26.88
N PRO A 140 9.63 30.51 26.71
CA PRO A 140 8.89 30.73 25.47
C PRO A 140 9.83 30.85 24.27
N GLY A 141 9.54 30.14 23.18
CA GLY A 141 10.39 30.11 22.00
C GLY A 141 10.20 28.87 21.13
N SER A 142 10.96 28.79 20.04
CA SER A 142 10.97 27.63 19.13
C SER A 142 11.99 26.61 19.60
N TYR A 143 11.59 25.34 19.59
CA TYR A 143 12.41 24.20 19.94
C TYR A 143 12.47 23.23 18.77
N THR A 144 13.65 22.68 18.51
CA THR A 144 13.87 21.61 17.54
C THR A 144 14.15 20.32 18.30
N VAL A 145 13.49 19.25 17.89
CA VAL A 145 13.67 17.91 18.44
C VAL A 145 14.28 17.05 17.35
N ASP A 146 15.53 16.66 17.53
CA ASP A 146 16.24 15.71 16.68
C ASP A 146 16.19 14.34 17.36
N TRP A 147 15.78 13.31 16.62
CA TRP A 147 15.66 11.95 17.14
C TRP A 147 16.38 10.95 16.24
N HIS A 148 16.88 9.90 16.86
CA HIS A 148 17.40 8.72 16.19
C HIS A 148 16.90 7.48 16.94
N VAL A 149 16.53 6.44 16.20
CA VAL A 149 16.05 5.19 16.78
C VAL A 149 16.61 3.99 16.05
N LEU A 150 16.78 2.89 16.79
CA LEU A 150 17.07 1.56 16.24
C LEU A 150 15.84 0.69 16.49
N SER A 151 15.19 0.21 15.44
CA SER A 151 14.10 -0.75 15.59
C SER A 151 14.60 -2.16 15.90
N THR A 152 13.73 -3.00 16.42
CA THR A 152 14.02 -4.43 16.68
C THR A 152 14.30 -5.22 15.39
N ASP A 153 13.89 -4.71 14.23
CA ASP A 153 14.27 -5.26 12.90
C ASP A 153 15.74 -5.01 12.52
N GLY A 154 16.46 -4.18 13.27
CA GLY A 154 17.89 -3.91 13.11
C GLY A 154 18.26 -2.69 12.28
N HIS A 155 17.30 -1.89 11.79
CA HIS A 155 17.57 -0.67 11.04
C HIS A 155 17.54 0.57 11.93
N LYS A 156 18.44 1.52 11.61
CA LYS A 156 18.46 2.84 12.22
C LYS A 156 17.69 3.82 11.36
N THR A 157 16.84 4.62 11.98
CA THR A 157 16.17 5.75 11.36
C THR A 157 16.36 6.99 12.21
N GLU A 158 16.31 8.15 11.58
CA GLU A 158 16.46 9.44 12.23
C GLU A 158 15.55 10.48 11.58
N GLY A 159 15.30 11.57 12.29
CA GLY A 159 14.50 12.67 11.80
C GLY A 159 14.45 13.81 12.80
N ASN A 160 13.66 14.82 12.47
CA ASN A 160 13.44 15.95 13.35
C ASN A 160 12.02 16.50 13.20
N PHE A 161 11.62 17.25 14.21
CA PHE A 161 10.42 18.09 14.17
C PHE A 161 10.64 19.32 15.05
N SER A 162 9.70 20.26 15.01
CA SER A 162 9.80 21.48 15.83
C SER A 162 8.51 21.72 16.60
N PHE A 163 8.58 22.42 17.74
CA PHE A 163 7.41 22.92 18.45
C PHE A 163 7.72 24.29 19.06
N THR A 164 6.68 25.02 19.42
CA THR A 164 6.80 26.35 20.05
C THR A 164 6.24 26.34 21.46
N VAL A 165 7.01 26.82 22.42
CA VAL A 165 6.54 27.05 23.79
C VAL A 165 5.92 28.44 23.89
N LYS A 166 4.66 28.49 24.35
CA LYS A 166 3.92 29.73 24.60
C LYS A 166 4.26 30.33 25.97
N PRO A 167 4.13 31.66 26.13
CA PRO A 167 4.27 32.36 27.41
C PRO A 167 3.34 31.83 28.51
#